data_AF-A0AAU9JTB1-F1
#
_entry.id   AF-A0AAU9JTB1-F1
#
_cell.length_a   1.000
_cell.length_b   1.000
_cell.length_c   1.000
_cell.angle_alpha   90.00
_cell.angle_beta   90.00
_cell.angle_gamma   90.00
#
_symmetry.space_group_name_H-M   'P 1'
#
loop_
_entity.id
_entity.type
_entity.pdbx_description
1 polymer ?
#
loop_
_entity_poly.entity_id
_entity_poly.type
_entity_poly.pdbx_seq_one_letter_code
_entity_poly.pdbx_strand_id
1 'polypeptide(L)'
;MIKNEDQNSTPKVRQYFYFFKVLLLLYLGILIVISFGTLHLRSFETSSEVYKSFTNSAYLQLSKLFYFYILIISGYFYTVSVVLRFKDKELRDKTESSLNFISYIGYGLVLFLVGPNITLMSTEDGSKINSLLFNFFAFTIPYVIVLHYSYVEKGFLKDISLSWDSIKYWEWYHQSVVVLVLLGILGSVGYLLYLLYLDNKIIEYAITYIIGIIIVTILFCILKRCYKLQLPKYILGMMILPLTGTQHIFSAIVQGIALGLYTEGICRWGFESFIVRSLRHTHPQGEIWSTKKFSSKFN
;
A
#
# COMPACT_ATOMS: atom_id res chain seq x y z
N MET A 1 48.02 -8.12 -23.67
CA MET A 1 46.89 -8.98 -24.08
C MET A 1 45.69 -8.59 -23.21
N ILE A 2 44.86 -7.68 -23.69
CA ILE A 2 43.69 -7.17 -22.98
C ILE A 2 42.59 -8.21 -23.23
N LYS A 3 42.16 -8.93 -22.19
CA LYS A 3 40.96 -9.76 -22.26
C LYS A 3 39.78 -8.83 -22.51
N ASN A 4 39.18 -8.93 -23.69
CA ASN A 4 37.84 -8.42 -23.95
C ASN A 4 36.91 -9.09 -22.94
N GLU A 5 36.57 -8.37 -21.86
CA GLU A 5 35.46 -8.73 -20.99
C GLU A 5 34.24 -8.83 -21.88
N ASP A 6 33.67 -10.03 -21.89
CA ASP A 6 32.53 -10.42 -22.67
C ASP A 6 31.47 -9.32 -22.66
N GLN A 7 31.03 -8.97 -23.87
CA GLN A 7 29.74 -8.34 -24.08
C GLN A 7 28.69 -9.21 -23.40
N ASN A 8 28.44 -8.91 -22.13
CA ASN A 8 27.36 -9.42 -21.33
C ASN A 8 26.09 -9.22 -22.16
N SER A 9 25.65 -10.30 -22.79
CA SER A 9 24.42 -10.35 -23.56
C SER A 9 23.30 -10.15 -22.55
N THR A 10 22.99 -8.89 -22.26
CA THR A 10 21.87 -8.53 -21.42
C THR A 10 20.67 -9.27 -22.00
N PRO A 11 20.06 -10.20 -21.25
CA PRO A 11 18.88 -10.91 -21.72
C PRO A 11 17.89 -9.86 -22.23
N LYS A 12 17.49 -10.01 -23.51
CA LYS A 12 16.75 -8.99 -24.24
C LYS A 12 15.54 -8.60 -23.39
N VAL A 13 15.44 -7.33 -23.00
CA VAL A 13 14.33 -6.73 -22.20
C VAL A 13 12.95 -7.27 -22.59
N ARG A 14 12.76 -7.57 -23.88
CA ARG A 14 11.58 -8.20 -24.45
C ARG A 14 11.20 -9.56 -23.82
N GLN A 15 12.15 -10.43 -23.52
CA GLN A 15 11.90 -11.74 -22.90
C GLN A 15 11.33 -11.60 -21.47
N TYR A 16 11.85 -10.64 -20.69
CA TYR A 16 11.32 -10.36 -19.35
C TYR A 16 9.88 -9.85 -19.39
N PHE A 17 9.54 -9.04 -20.38
CA PHE A 17 8.18 -8.52 -20.52
C PHE A 17 7.16 -9.63 -20.79
N TYR A 18 7.49 -10.62 -21.62
CA TYR A 18 6.62 -11.78 -21.84
C TYR A 18 6.48 -12.65 -20.60
N PHE A 19 7.60 -12.97 -19.94
CA PHE A 19 7.60 -13.72 -18.70
C PHE A 19 6.71 -13.07 -17.63
N PHE A 20 6.83 -11.74 -17.51
CA PHE A 20 6.05 -10.95 -16.57
C PHE A 20 4.55 -11.01 -16.86
N LYS A 21 4.16 -10.85 -18.13
CA LYS A 21 2.75 -10.96 -18.55
C LYS A 21 2.17 -12.33 -18.23
N VAL A 22 2.92 -13.40 -18.49
CA VAL A 22 2.46 -14.77 -18.19
C VAL A 22 2.27 -14.96 -16.69
N LEU A 23 3.21 -14.51 -15.86
CA LEU A 23 3.08 -14.57 -14.41
C LEU A 23 1.91 -13.74 -13.88
N LEU A 24 1.69 -12.55 -14.44
CA LEU A 24 0.56 -11.70 -14.08
C LEU A 24 -0.78 -12.37 -14.41
N LEU A 25 -0.92 -12.94 -15.60
CA LEU A 25 -2.13 -13.65 -16.01
C LEU A 25 -2.38 -14.89 -15.15
N LEU A 26 -1.32 -15.65 -14.84
CA LEU A 26 -1.40 -16.80 -13.95
C LEU A 26 -1.79 -16.38 -12.53
N TYR A 27 -1.21 -15.29 -12.02
CA TYR A 27 -1.55 -14.74 -10.71
C TYR A 27 -3.02 -14.30 -10.63
N LEU A 28 -3.52 -13.57 -11.63
CA LEU A 28 -4.93 -13.17 -11.71
C LEU A 28 -5.86 -14.39 -11.84
N GLY A 29 -5.46 -15.40 -12.61
CA GLY A 29 -6.19 -16.66 -12.76
C GLY A 29 -6.28 -17.48 -11.46
N ILE A 30 -5.23 -17.47 -10.64
CA ILE A 30 -5.26 -18.09 -9.31
C ILE A 30 -6.15 -17.27 -8.37
N LEU A 31 -6.01 -15.94 -8.38
CA LEU A 31 -6.81 -15.07 -7.54
C LEU A 31 -8.30 -15.21 -7.80
N ILE A 32 -8.76 -15.29 -9.06
CA ILE A 32 -10.20 -15.44 -9.35
C ILE A 32 -10.77 -16.75 -8.78
N VAL A 33 -10.03 -17.85 -8.87
CA VAL A 33 -10.45 -19.16 -8.31
C VAL A 33 -10.52 -19.10 -6.78
N ILE A 34 -9.50 -18.55 -6.14
CA ILE A 34 -9.48 -18.42 -4.69
C ILE A 34 -10.59 -17.48 -4.22
N SER A 35 -10.80 -16.36 -4.92
CA SER A 35 -11.86 -15.39 -4.63
C SER A 35 -13.22 -16.06 -4.67
N PHE A 36 -13.49 -16.88 -5.69
CA PHE A 36 -14.71 -17.67 -5.77
C PHE A 36 -14.86 -18.62 -4.58
N GLY A 37 -13.77 -19.30 -4.19
CA GLY A 37 -13.76 -20.18 -3.01
C GLY A 37 -14.12 -19.45 -1.71
N THR A 38 -13.62 -18.23 -1.49
CA THR A 38 -13.90 -17.45 -0.26
C THR A 38 -15.38 -17.07 -0.11
N LEU A 39 -16.15 -16.99 -1.20
CA LEU A 39 -17.58 -16.69 -1.17
C LEU A 39 -18.43 -17.82 -0.54
N HIS A 40 -17.85 -19.00 -0.30
CA HIS A 40 -18.52 -20.10 0.39
C HIS A 40 -18.34 -20.09 1.91
N LEU A 41 -17.51 -19.18 2.44
CA LEU A 41 -17.30 -19.05 3.87
C LEU A 41 -18.54 -18.44 4.54
N ARG A 42 -18.92 -19.02 5.69
CA ARG A 42 -20.06 -18.54 6.48
C ARG A 42 -19.72 -17.25 7.21
N SER A 43 -20.71 -16.39 7.36
CA SER A 43 -20.66 -15.21 8.22
C SER A 43 -20.97 -15.61 9.67
N PHE A 44 -20.48 -14.80 10.63
CA PHE A 44 -20.76 -14.97 12.05
C PHE A 44 -21.50 -13.76 12.59
N GLU A 45 -22.59 -13.98 13.32
CA GLU A 45 -23.30 -12.89 14.00
C GLU A 45 -22.43 -12.33 15.13
N THR A 46 -22.41 -11.00 15.24
CA THR A 46 -21.74 -10.28 16.33
C THR A 46 -22.75 -9.56 17.20
N SER A 47 -22.53 -9.61 18.51
CA SER A 47 -23.32 -8.87 19.50
C SER A 47 -22.82 -7.44 19.72
N SER A 48 -21.67 -7.06 19.14
CA SER A 48 -21.07 -5.75 19.37
C SER A 48 -21.83 -4.62 18.67
N GLU A 49 -22.45 -3.73 19.44
CA GLU A 49 -23.10 -2.52 18.92
C GLU A 49 -22.12 -1.58 18.21
N VAL A 50 -20.88 -1.49 18.71
CA VAL A 50 -19.83 -0.68 18.09
C VAL A 50 -19.52 -1.18 16.68
N TYR A 51 -19.41 -2.50 16.50
CA TYR A 51 -19.20 -3.09 15.18
C TYR A 51 -20.39 -2.84 14.26
N LYS A 52 -21.61 -3.01 14.76
CA LYS A 52 -22.85 -2.78 13.99
C LYS A 52 -22.96 -1.34 13.51
N SER A 53 -22.69 -0.38 14.39
CA SER A 53 -22.70 1.05 14.05
C SER A 53 -21.64 1.39 13.02
N PHE A 54 -20.43 0.84 13.16
CA PHE A 54 -19.32 1.20 12.26
C PHE A 54 -19.46 0.55 10.88
N THR A 55 -19.92 -0.71 10.83
CA THR A 55 -19.93 -1.52 9.60
C THR A 55 -21.28 -1.61 8.92
N ASN A 56 -22.34 -1.11 9.57
CA ASN A 56 -23.75 -1.32 9.18
C ASN A 56 -24.13 -2.81 9.01
N SER A 57 -23.39 -3.72 9.65
CA SER A 57 -23.62 -5.16 9.56
C SER A 57 -23.66 -5.79 10.95
N ALA A 58 -24.63 -6.68 11.16
CA ALA A 58 -24.68 -7.55 12.34
C ALA A 58 -23.76 -8.77 12.20
N TYR A 59 -23.08 -8.93 11.06
CA TYR A 59 -22.32 -10.12 10.73
C TYR A 59 -20.87 -9.79 10.39
N LEU A 60 -19.95 -10.49 11.05
CA LEU A 60 -18.56 -10.57 10.64
C LEU A 60 -18.47 -11.51 9.43
N GLN A 61 -18.30 -10.93 8.25
CA GLN A 61 -18.28 -11.66 6.99
C GLN A 61 -16.89 -12.24 6.72
N LEU A 62 -16.68 -13.50 7.11
CA LEU A 62 -15.40 -14.19 6.91
C LEU A 62 -14.97 -14.24 5.44
N SER A 63 -15.92 -14.29 4.51
CA SER A 63 -15.61 -14.24 3.06
C SER A 63 -14.80 -13.01 2.70
N LYS A 64 -15.19 -11.82 3.18
CA LYS A 64 -14.45 -10.56 3.00
C LYS A 64 -13.08 -10.59 3.65
N LEU A 65 -13.01 -11.07 4.91
CA LEU A 65 -11.77 -11.16 5.68
C LEU A 65 -10.73 -12.05 4.99
N PHE A 66 -11.11 -13.28 4.65
CA PHE A 66 -10.22 -14.23 4.00
C PHE A 66 -9.79 -13.77 2.61
N TYR A 67 -10.73 -13.22 1.82
CA TYR A 67 -10.42 -12.62 0.52
C TYR A 67 -9.36 -11.52 0.65
N PHE A 68 -9.54 -10.59 1.58
CA PHE A 68 -8.59 -9.53 1.85
C PHE A 68 -7.22 -10.08 2.28
N TYR A 69 -7.19 -11.05 3.20
CA TYR A 69 -5.95 -11.67 3.66
C TYR A 69 -5.19 -12.40 2.55
N ILE A 70 -5.90 -13.11 1.68
CA ILE A 70 -5.34 -13.76 0.51
C ILE A 70 -4.69 -12.72 -0.40
N LEU A 71 -5.35 -11.59 -0.65
CA LEU A 71 -4.78 -10.53 -1.47
C LEU A 71 -3.50 -9.97 -0.86
N ILE A 72 -3.50 -9.58 0.41
CA ILE A 72 -2.29 -9.00 1.02
C ILE A 72 -1.15 -10.01 1.09
N ILE A 73 -1.40 -11.26 1.50
CA ILE A 73 -0.37 -12.30 1.60
C ILE A 73 0.20 -12.60 0.22
N SER A 74 -0.67 -12.91 -0.74
CA SER A 74 -0.23 -13.28 -2.08
C SER A 74 0.42 -12.12 -2.82
N GLY A 75 -0.09 -10.89 -2.64
CA GLY A 75 0.47 -9.69 -3.25
C GLY A 75 1.81 -9.29 -2.66
N TYR A 76 2.03 -9.51 -1.36
CA TYR A 76 3.35 -9.40 -0.74
C TYR A 76 4.34 -10.35 -1.41
N PHE A 77 4.02 -11.65 -1.48
CA PHE A 77 4.89 -12.64 -2.11
C PHE A 77 5.10 -12.38 -3.59
N TYR A 78 4.06 -11.98 -4.32
CA TYR A 78 4.15 -11.59 -5.72
C TYR A 78 5.10 -10.40 -5.90
N THR A 79 4.97 -9.37 -5.06
CA THR A 79 5.82 -8.17 -5.13
C THR A 79 7.28 -8.51 -4.84
N VAL A 80 7.55 -9.24 -3.76
CA VAL A 80 8.92 -9.63 -3.40
C VAL A 80 9.55 -10.55 -4.47
N SER A 81 8.80 -11.54 -4.96
CA SER A 81 9.34 -12.58 -5.84
C SER A 81 9.40 -12.19 -7.31
N VAL A 82 8.48 -11.33 -7.77
CA VAL A 82 8.33 -10.97 -9.18
C VAL A 82 8.73 -9.51 -9.41
N VAL A 83 8.14 -8.59 -8.65
CA VAL A 83 8.31 -7.14 -8.89
C VAL A 83 9.71 -6.66 -8.49
N LEU A 84 10.15 -7.03 -7.30
CA LEU A 84 11.42 -6.56 -6.71
C LEU A 84 12.63 -7.42 -7.08
N ARG A 85 12.43 -8.57 -7.74
CA ARG A 85 13.53 -9.49 -8.13
C ARG A 85 14.63 -8.82 -8.94
N PHE A 86 14.29 -7.77 -9.69
CA PHE A 86 15.23 -7.02 -10.55
C PHE A 86 15.64 -5.66 -9.96
N LYS A 87 15.47 -5.48 -8.65
CA LYS A 87 15.92 -4.30 -7.92
C LYS A 87 17.23 -4.59 -7.20
N ASP A 88 17.98 -3.53 -6.88
CA ASP A 88 19.30 -3.63 -6.27
C ASP A 88 19.27 -4.52 -5.03
N LYS A 89 20.31 -5.35 -4.87
CA LYS A 89 20.46 -6.32 -3.79
C LYS A 89 20.23 -5.69 -2.40
N GLU A 90 20.59 -4.42 -2.24
CA GLU A 90 20.43 -3.63 -1.02
C GLU A 90 18.96 -3.42 -0.60
N LEU A 91 18.02 -3.35 -1.55
CA LEU A 91 16.59 -3.28 -1.22
C LEU A 91 16.02 -4.63 -0.79
N ARG A 92 16.64 -5.72 -1.21
CA ARG A 92 16.21 -7.08 -0.86
C ARG A 92 16.54 -7.39 0.60
N ASP A 93 17.73 -6.99 1.07
CA ASP A 93 18.18 -7.24 2.44
C ASP A 93 17.27 -6.58 3.50
N LYS A 94 16.60 -5.45 3.17
CA LYS A 94 15.63 -4.79 4.08
C LYS A 94 14.32 -5.57 4.22
N THR A 95 13.95 -6.39 3.24
CA THR A 95 12.65 -7.07 3.18
C THR A 95 12.64 -8.40 3.93
N GLU A 96 13.80 -8.99 4.25
CA GLU A 96 13.91 -10.37 4.74
C GLU A 96 13.56 -10.58 6.23
N SER A 97 13.28 -9.52 6.99
CA SER A 97 12.85 -9.70 8.38
C SER A 97 11.43 -10.27 8.44
N SER A 98 11.29 -11.51 8.93
CA SER A 98 10.00 -12.17 9.18
C SER A 98 9.05 -11.35 10.06
N LEU A 99 9.61 -10.53 10.96
CA LEU A 99 8.85 -9.59 11.78
C LEU A 99 8.10 -8.55 10.93
N ASN A 100 8.69 -8.07 9.84
CA ASN A 100 8.03 -7.12 8.94
C ASN A 100 6.80 -7.76 8.30
N PHE A 101 6.88 -9.03 7.90
CA PHE A 101 5.73 -9.76 7.37
C PHE A 101 4.65 -9.98 8.43
N ILE A 102 5.02 -10.36 9.66
CA ILE A 102 4.04 -10.52 10.75
C ILE A 102 3.35 -9.19 11.07
N SER A 103 4.11 -8.09 11.16
CA SER A 103 3.55 -6.75 11.34
C SER A 103 2.62 -6.37 10.18
N TYR A 104 2.99 -6.67 8.94
CA TYR A 104 2.14 -6.44 7.76
C TYR A 104 0.77 -7.11 7.89
N ILE A 105 0.76 -8.39 8.28
CA ILE A 105 -0.48 -9.16 8.50
C ILE A 105 -1.29 -8.58 9.68
N GLY A 106 -0.62 -8.17 10.76
CA GLY A 106 -1.24 -7.54 11.92
C GLY A 106 -1.90 -6.20 11.58
N TYR A 107 -1.19 -5.30 10.90
CA TYR A 107 -1.76 -4.04 10.42
C TYR A 107 -2.87 -4.28 9.38
N GLY A 108 -2.75 -5.33 8.57
CA GLY A 108 -3.81 -5.79 7.68
C GLY A 108 -5.15 -5.97 8.38
N LEU A 109 -5.17 -6.47 9.62
CA LEU A 109 -6.42 -6.63 10.39
C LEU A 109 -7.08 -5.28 10.68
N VAL A 110 -6.27 -4.32 11.15
CA VAL A 110 -6.75 -2.97 11.47
C VAL A 110 -7.25 -2.28 10.20
N LEU A 111 -6.49 -2.40 9.11
CA LEU A 111 -6.90 -1.84 7.81
C LEU A 111 -8.21 -2.46 7.32
N PHE A 112 -8.35 -3.79 7.42
CA PHE A 112 -9.56 -4.52 7.05
C PHE A 112 -10.78 -3.95 7.78
N LEU A 113 -10.70 -3.81 9.10
CA LEU A 113 -11.81 -3.34 9.92
C LEU A 113 -12.27 -1.93 9.54
N VAL A 114 -11.34 -1.05 9.17
CA VAL A 114 -11.61 0.37 8.93
C VAL A 114 -12.09 0.66 7.49
N GLY A 115 -11.75 -0.19 6.52
CA GLY A 115 -12.07 0.03 5.12
C GLY A 115 -12.66 -1.19 4.41
N PRO A 116 -11.84 -2.18 4.00
CA PRO A 116 -12.26 -3.29 3.15
C PRO A 116 -13.46 -4.09 3.66
N ASN A 117 -13.65 -4.18 4.98
CA ASN A 117 -14.83 -4.84 5.54
C ASN A 117 -16.15 -4.19 5.09
N ILE A 118 -16.15 -2.87 4.90
CA ILE A 118 -17.31 -2.08 4.48
C ILE A 118 -17.39 -2.02 2.96
N THR A 119 -16.25 -1.83 2.30
CA THR A 119 -16.18 -1.59 0.85
C THR A 119 -16.39 -2.85 0.01
N LEU A 120 -15.88 -4.01 0.46
CA LEU A 120 -16.06 -5.27 -0.27
C LEU A 120 -17.54 -5.70 -0.24
N MET A 121 -17.97 -6.47 -1.24
CA MET A 121 -19.30 -7.09 -1.27
C MET A 121 -19.26 -8.52 -0.76
N SER A 122 -20.20 -8.89 0.12
CA SER A 122 -20.46 -10.29 0.47
C SER A 122 -21.57 -10.89 -0.38
N THR A 123 -21.86 -12.17 -0.18
CA THR A 123 -23.00 -12.86 -0.76
C THR A 123 -24.33 -12.50 -0.11
N GLU A 124 -24.32 -11.78 1.02
CA GLU A 124 -25.53 -11.25 1.67
C GLU A 124 -25.97 -9.96 0.99
N ASP A 125 -25.01 -9.19 0.45
CA ASP A 125 -25.24 -7.91 -0.22
C ASP A 125 -25.74 -8.08 -1.67
N GLY A 126 -25.67 -9.29 -2.24
CA GLY A 126 -26.06 -9.54 -3.64
C GLY A 126 -25.81 -10.98 -4.10
N SER A 127 -25.98 -11.22 -5.41
CA SER A 127 -25.68 -12.55 -5.99
C SER A 127 -24.19 -12.87 -5.87
N LYS A 128 -23.84 -14.15 -5.68
CA LYS A 128 -22.43 -14.59 -5.59
C LYS A 128 -21.58 -14.11 -6.77
N ILE A 129 -22.16 -14.11 -7.97
CA ILE A 129 -21.50 -13.66 -9.20
C ILE A 129 -21.26 -12.15 -9.14
N ASN A 130 -22.24 -11.35 -8.70
CA ASN A 130 -22.08 -9.91 -8.60
C ASN A 130 -21.01 -9.54 -7.58
N SER A 131 -21.00 -10.18 -6.41
CA SER A 131 -19.98 -9.93 -5.39
C SER A 131 -18.58 -10.34 -5.87
N LEU A 132 -18.47 -11.46 -6.61
CA LEU A 132 -17.23 -11.87 -7.26
C LEU A 132 -16.75 -10.82 -8.26
N LEU A 133 -17.61 -10.42 -9.19
CA LEU A 133 -17.27 -9.47 -10.24
C LEU A 133 -16.90 -8.11 -9.65
N PHE A 134 -17.67 -7.62 -8.68
CA PHE A 134 -17.39 -6.37 -7.99
C PHE A 134 -16.04 -6.43 -7.29
N ASN A 135 -15.81 -7.41 -6.42
CA ASN A 135 -14.57 -7.52 -5.67
C ASN A 135 -13.37 -7.70 -6.63
N PHE A 136 -13.49 -8.53 -7.66
CA PHE A 136 -12.38 -8.81 -8.56
C PHE A 136 -12.04 -7.62 -9.47
N PHE A 137 -13.04 -7.03 -10.14
CA PHE A 137 -12.80 -5.95 -11.10
C PHE A 137 -12.62 -4.60 -10.44
N ALA A 138 -13.40 -4.29 -9.40
CA ALA A 138 -13.32 -2.99 -8.74
C ALA A 138 -12.20 -2.94 -7.69
N PHE A 139 -11.80 -4.06 -7.08
CA PHE A 139 -10.81 -4.06 -6.02
C PHE A 139 -9.50 -4.76 -6.42
N THR A 140 -9.55 -6.03 -6.86
CA THR A 140 -8.34 -6.81 -7.16
C THR A 140 -7.55 -6.28 -8.35
N ILE A 141 -8.21 -5.97 -9.47
CA ILE A 141 -7.49 -5.50 -10.65
C ILE A 141 -6.72 -4.20 -10.36
N PRO A 142 -7.33 -3.15 -9.78
CA PRO A 142 -6.61 -1.94 -9.40
C PRO A 142 -5.47 -2.22 -8.40
N TYR A 143 -5.72 -3.09 -7.41
CA TYR A 143 -4.70 -3.55 -6.48
C TYR A 143 -3.48 -4.15 -7.19
N VAL A 144 -3.71 -5.13 -8.07
CA VAL A 144 -2.63 -5.83 -8.78
C VAL A 144 -1.88 -4.88 -9.72
N ILE A 145 -2.59 -4.00 -10.45
CA ILE A 145 -1.96 -2.98 -11.30
C ILE A 145 -0.98 -2.14 -10.49
N VAL A 146 -1.36 -1.75 -9.27
CA VAL A 146 -0.53 -0.89 -8.43
C VAL A 146 0.63 -1.63 -7.77
N LEU A 147 0.57 -2.95 -7.58
CA LEU A 147 1.74 -3.73 -7.18
C LEU A 147 2.92 -3.56 -8.15
N HIS A 148 2.66 -3.09 -9.36
CA HIS A 148 3.64 -2.87 -10.43
C HIS A 148 4.18 -1.43 -10.46
N TYR A 149 3.84 -0.61 -9.47
CA TYR A 149 4.22 0.81 -9.42
C TYR A 149 5.73 1.02 -9.60
N SER A 150 6.58 0.15 -9.05
CA SER A 150 8.03 0.16 -9.26
C SER A 150 8.47 0.18 -10.74
N TYR A 151 7.69 -0.38 -11.67
CA TYR A 151 8.02 -0.32 -13.10
C TYR A 151 7.67 1.03 -13.71
N VAL A 152 6.58 1.64 -13.27
CA VAL A 152 6.19 3.00 -13.68
C VAL A 152 7.25 4.00 -13.21
N GLU A 153 7.78 3.81 -12.00
CA GLU A 153 8.85 4.62 -11.44
C GLU A 153 10.15 4.55 -12.25
N LYS A 154 10.56 3.35 -12.69
CA LYS A 154 11.79 3.18 -13.50
C LYS A 154 11.67 3.67 -14.94
N GLY A 155 10.46 3.66 -15.48
CA GLY A 155 10.18 4.10 -16.84
C GLY A 155 9.87 5.58 -16.85
N PHE A 156 8.57 5.87 -16.90
CA PHE A 156 8.04 7.22 -17.14
C PHE A 156 8.40 8.23 -16.04
N LEU A 157 8.51 7.81 -14.78
CA LEU A 157 8.73 8.74 -13.66
C LEU A 157 10.20 8.84 -13.20
N LYS A 158 11.14 8.22 -13.92
CA LYS A 158 12.54 8.12 -13.45
C LYS A 158 13.18 9.48 -13.20
N ASP A 159 12.86 10.45 -14.05
CA ASP A 159 13.45 11.79 -14.02
C ASP A 159 12.56 12.80 -13.27
N ILE A 160 11.42 12.36 -12.71
CA ILE A 160 10.45 13.21 -12.03
C ILE A 160 10.74 13.22 -10.53
N SER A 161 11.62 14.14 -10.11
CA SER A 161 11.82 14.46 -8.68
C SER A 161 10.82 15.52 -8.21
N LEU A 162 9.90 15.16 -7.31
CA LEU A 162 8.93 16.07 -6.68
C LEU A 162 9.55 17.05 -5.67
N SER A 163 10.82 17.43 -5.82
CA SER A 163 11.43 18.48 -4.99
C SER A 163 11.06 19.85 -5.53
N TRP A 164 10.77 20.79 -4.63
CA TRP A 164 10.45 22.19 -4.99
C TRP A 164 11.50 22.82 -5.91
N ASP A 165 12.77 22.48 -5.69
CA ASP A 165 13.88 22.97 -6.51
C ASP A 165 13.86 22.38 -7.92
N SER A 166 13.47 21.11 -8.09
CA SER A 166 13.41 20.47 -9.40
C SER A 166 12.18 20.90 -10.21
N ILE A 167 11.03 21.13 -9.56
CA ILE A 167 9.77 21.50 -10.22
C ILE A 167 9.90 22.81 -11.01
N LYS A 168 10.72 23.76 -10.55
CA LYS A 168 10.95 25.05 -11.23
C LYS A 168 11.62 24.89 -12.60
N TYR A 169 12.38 23.82 -12.80
CA TYR A 169 13.11 23.57 -14.05
C TYR A 169 12.40 22.58 -14.98
N TRP A 170 11.22 22.11 -14.59
CA TRP A 170 10.44 21.20 -15.42
C TRP A 170 9.85 21.91 -16.63
N GLU A 171 9.86 21.21 -17.76
CA GLU A 171 9.11 21.63 -18.94
C GLU A 171 7.61 21.70 -18.64
N TRP A 172 6.90 22.59 -19.36
CA TRP A 172 5.48 22.88 -19.12
C TRP A 172 4.58 21.64 -19.18
N TYR A 173 4.93 20.62 -19.99
CA TYR A 173 4.15 19.39 -20.08
C TYR A 173 4.25 18.54 -18.82
N HIS A 174 5.43 18.45 -18.18
CA HIS A 174 5.59 17.75 -16.90
C HIS A 174 4.77 18.42 -15.80
N GLN A 175 4.83 19.76 -15.74
CA GLN A 175 4.02 20.54 -14.80
C GLN A 175 2.52 20.32 -15.04
N SER A 176 2.08 20.29 -16.30
CA SER A 176 0.69 20.03 -16.67
C SER A 176 0.23 18.65 -16.22
N VAL A 177 1.05 17.61 -16.44
CA VAL A 177 0.74 16.25 -15.98
C VAL A 177 0.60 16.19 -14.47
N VAL A 178 1.50 16.83 -13.71
CA VAL A 178 1.40 16.85 -12.24
C VAL A 178 0.17 17.60 -11.77
N VAL A 179 -0.16 18.75 -12.37
CA VAL A 179 -1.40 19.48 -12.05
C VAL A 179 -2.63 18.61 -12.33
N LEU A 180 -2.67 17.91 -13.46
CA LEU A 180 -3.77 16.99 -13.78
C LEU A 180 -3.89 15.84 -12.79
N VAL A 181 -2.76 15.25 -12.38
CA VAL A 181 -2.75 14.20 -11.35
C VAL A 181 -3.24 14.74 -10.01
N LEU A 182 -2.79 15.93 -9.60
CA LEU A 182 -3.24 16.57 -8.35
C LEU A 182 -4.73 16.90 -8.38
N LEU A 183 -5.24 17.43 -9.50
CA LEU A 183 -6.67 17.67 -9.69
C LEU A 183 -7.47 16.35 -9.67
N GLY A 184 -6.93 15.28 -10.26
CA GLY A 184 -7.52 13.96 -10.21
C GLY A 184 -7.60 13.41 -8.78
N ILE A 185 -6.54 13.56 -7.98
CA ILE A 185 -6.51 13.17 -6.56
C ILE A 185 -7.52 14.00 -5.76
N LEU A 186 -7.52 15.33 -5.92
CA LEU A 186 -8.45 16.23 -5.23
C LEU A 186 -9.91 15.93 -5.60
N GLY A 187 -10.20 15.72 -6.88
CA GLY A 187 -11.52 15.32 -7.36
C GLY A 187 -11.95 13.96 -6.81
N SER A 188 -11.01 13.00 -6.73
CA SER A 188 -11.28 11.68 -6.13
C SER A 188 -11.62 11.80 -4.64
N VAL A 189 -10.86 12.59 -3.89
CA VAL A 189 -11.13 12.84 -2.46
C VAL A 189 -12.47 13.55 -2.29
N GLY A 190 -12.76 14.58 -3.08
CA GLY A 190 -14.05 15.29 -3.05
C GLY A 190 -15.24 14.36 -3.34
N TYR A 191 -15.09 13.47 -4.32
CA TYR A 191 -16.13 12.49 -4.64
C TYR A 191 -16.30 11.43 -3.53
N LEU A 192 -15.22 10.94 -2.92
CA LEU A 192 -15.31 10.05 -1.75
C LEU A 192 -16.02 10.70 -0.57
N LEU A 193 -15.74 11.98 -0.30
CA LEU A 193 -16.45 12.75 0.73
C LEU A 193 -17.93 12.92 0.40
N TYR A 194 -18.28 13.13 -0.87
CA TYR A 194 -19.67 13.16 -1.32
C TYR A 194 -20.37 11.81 -1.11
N LEU A 195 -19.71 10.68 -1.41
CA LEU A 195 -20.27 9.35 -1.12
C LEU A 195 -20.48 9.12 0.38
N LEU A 196 -19.53 9.52 1.22
CA LEU A 196 -19.69 9.45 2.68
C LEU A 196 -20.83 10.33 3.19
N TYR A 197 -21.07 11.47 2.53
CA TYR A 197 -22.22 12.33 2.83
C TYR A 197 -23.54 11.64 2.46
N LEU A 198 -23.63 11.02 1.27
CA LEU A 198 -24.82 10.26 0.86
C LEU A 198 -25.14 9.10 1.82
N ASP A 199 -24.10 8.44 2.33
CA ASP A 199 -24.24 7.35 3.30
C ASP A 199 -24.48 7.83 4.76
N ASN A 200 -24.55 9.16 4.99
CA ASN A 200 -24.64 9.80 6.32
C ASN A 200 -23.50 9.45 7.29
N LYS A 201 -22.33 9.07 6.76
CA LYS A 201 -21.16 8.61 7.54
C LYS A 201 -20.11 9.69 7.79
N ILE A 202 -20.29 10.90 7.25
CA ILE A 202 -19.25 11.94 7.28
C ILE A 202 -18.77 12.27 8.70
N ILE A 203 -19.68 12.28 9.68
CA ILE A 203 -19.36 12.59 11.08
C ILE A 203 -18.55 11.46 11.73
N GLU A 204 -18.96 10.21 11.53
CA GLU A 204 -18.29 9.03 12.09
C GLU A 204 -16.84 8.93 11.60
N TYR A 205 -16.63 9.16 10.31
CA TYR A 205 -15.28 9.18 9.73
C TYR A 205 -14.49 10.40 10.19
N ALA A 206 -15.08 11.59 10.27
CA ALA A 206 -14.40 12.77 10.80
C ALA A 206 -13.91 12.54 12.23
N ILE A 207 -14.75 11.95 13.10
CA ILE A 207 -14.37 11.56 14.46
C ILE A 207 -13.21 10.56 14.45
N THR A 208 -13.27 9.54 13.59
CA THR A 208 -12.21 8.53 13.46
C THR A 208 -10.87 9.17 13.07
N TYR A 209 -10.86 10.10 12.12
CA TYR A 209 -9.65 10.84 11.74
C TYR A 209 -9.14 11.74 12.86
N ILE A 210 -10.02 12.47 13.55
CA ILE A 210 -9.65 13.34 14.68
C ILE A 210 -9.00 12.51 15.79
N ILE A 211 -9.61 11.38 16.18
CA ILE A 211 -9.07 10.47 17.19
C ILE A 211 -7.70 9.94 16.74
N GLY A 212 -7.57 9.51 15.49
CA GLY A 212 -6.29 9.05 14.93
C GLY A 212 -5.20 10.12 15.01
N ILE A 213 -5.51 11.37 14.63
CA ILE A 213 -4.59 12.51 14.71
C ILE A 213 -4.20 12.78 16.17
N ILE A 214 -5.15 12.76 17.11
CA ILE A 214 -4.89 12.96 18.53
C ILE A 214 -3.93 11.89 19.06
N ILE A 215 -4.20 10.61 18.78
CA ILE A 215 -3.34 9.50 19.22
C ILE A 215 -1.93 9.66 18.65
N VAL A 216 -1.79 9.91 17.35
CA VAL A 216 -0.49 10.11 16.70
C VAL A 216 0.24 11.32 17.28
N THR A 217 -0.47 12.42 17.57
CA THR A 217 0.09 13.64 18.15
C THR A 217 0.58 13.40 19.57
N ILE A 218 -0.19 12.68 20.40
CA ILE A 218 0.20 12.32 21.77
C ILE A 218 1.45 11.44 21.73
N LEU A 219 1.44 10.39 20.90
CA LEU A 219 2.60 9.51 20.72
C LEU A 219 3.84 10.31 20.29
N PHE A 220 3.69 11.21 19.32
CA PHE A 220 4.76 12.09 18.88
C PHE A 220 5.29 12.97 20.02
N CYS A 221 4.41 13.60 20.80
CA CYS A 221 4.79 14.45 21.92
C CYS A 221 5.56 13.70 23.01
N ILE A 222 5.21 12.43 23.27
CA ILE A 222 5.93 11.57 24.22
C ILE A 222 7.30 11.17 23.65
N LEU A 223 7.36 10.82 22.37
CA LEU A 223 8.55 10.22 21.75
C LEU A 223 9.56 11.24 21.22
N LYS A 224 9.16 12.50 20.95
CA LYS A 224 10.03 13.53 20.36
C LYS A 224 11.31 13.82 21.15
N ARG A 225 11.33 13.52 22.45
CA ARG A 225 12.52 13.73 23.31
C ARG A 225 13.68 12.79 22.93
N CYS A 226 13.37 11.59 22.44
CA CYS A 226 14.36 10.53 22.17
C CYS A 226 14.40 10.12 20.70
N TYR A 227 13.41 10.49 19.90
CA TYR A 227 13.20 9.95 18.57
C TYR A 227 12.81 11.01 17.56
N LYS A 228 13.26 10.83 16.32
CA LYS A 228 12.79 11.60 15.16
C LYS A 228 11.69 10.81 14.48
N LEU A 229 10.56 11.48 14.25
CA LEU A 229 9.45 10.90 13.48
C LEU A 229 9.81 10.95 12.00
N GLN A 230 9.82 9.80 11.35
CA GLN A 230 9.91 9.69 9.90
C GLN A 230 8.62 9.07 9.42
N LEU A 231 7.82 9.83 8.67
CA LEU A 231 6.60 9.32 8.08
C LEU A 231 6.97 8.48 6.84
N PRO A 232 6.71 7.16 6.82
CA PRO A 232 7.00 6.35 5.67
C PRO A 232 6.09 6.75 4.51
N LYS A 233 6.63 6.81 3.29
CA LYS A 233 5.89 7.29 2.11
C LYS A 233 4.64 6.43 1.80
N TYR A 234 4.63 5.16 2.21
CA TYR A 234 3.50 4.25 2.04
C TYR A 234 2.35 4.48 3.03
N ILE A 235 2.54 5.35 4.05
CA ILE A 235 1.48 5.70 5.00
C ILE A 235 0.31 6.42 4.32
N LEU A 236 0.57 7.08 3.18
CA LEU A 236 -0.45 7.81 2.42
C LEU A 236 -1.60 6.88 1.99
N GLY A 237 -1.28 5.66 1.53
CA GLY A 237 -2.30 4.67 1.20
C GLY A 237 -3.14 4.27 2.42
N MET A 238 -2.50 4.13 3.59
CA MET A 238 -3.21 3.86 4.85
C MET A 238 -4.13 5.00 5.27
N MET A 239 -3.72 6.25 5.03
CA MET A 239 -4.54 7.41 5.37
C MET A 239 -5.77 7.56 4.47
N ILE A 240 -5.77 6.99 3.26
CA ILE A 240 -6.91 7.03 2.33
C ILE A 240 -7.92 5.91 2.64
N LEU A 241 -7.49 4.79 3.20
CA LEU A 241 -8.33 3.61 3.46
C LEU A 241 -9.65 3.91 4.21
N PRO A 242 -9.67 4.72 5.29
CA PRO A 242 -10.93 5.06 5.95
C PRO A 242 -11.88 5.85 5.04
N LEU A 243 -11.39 6.81 4.23
CA LEU A 243 -12.24 7.58 3.31
C LEU A 243 -12.99 6.74 2.26
N THR A 244 -12.56 5.49 2.04
CA THR A 244 -13.16 4.57 1.08
C THR A 244 -14.21 3.62 1.68
N GLY A 245 -14.61 3.84 2.94
CA GLY A 245 -15.56 2.99 3.67
C GLY A 245 -17.03 3.10 3.23
N THR A 246 -17.26 3.09 1.91
CA THR A 246 -18.59 3.04 1.29
C THR A 246 -18.63 1.93 0.25
N GLN A 247 -19.80 1.35 0.02
CA GLN A 247 -19.96 0.17 -0.85
C GLN A 247 -20.16 0.56 -2.32
N HIS A 248 -19.38 1.53 -2.80
CA HIS A 248 -19.41 2.01 -4.18
C HIS A 248 -18.21 1.49 -4.99
N ILE A 249 -18.42 1.28 -6.29
CA ILE A 249 -17.36 0.82 -7.21
C ILE A 249 -16.14 1.73 -7.19
N PHE A 250 -16.33 3.05 -7.11
CA PHE A 250 -15.25 4.01 -7.06
C PHE A 250 -14.43 3.88 -5.77
N SER A 251 -15.11 3.73 -4.63
CA SER A 251 -14.45 3.49 -3.34
C SER A 251 -13.63 2.21 -3.36
N ALA A 252 -14.15 1.12 -3.94
CA ALA A 252 -13.42 -0.13 -4.11
C ALA A 252 -12.16 0.03 -4.98
N ILE A 253 -12.25 0.80 -6.08
CA ILE A 253 -11.10 1.09 -6.95
C ILE A 253 -10.02 1.87 -6.19
N VAL A 254 -10.38 2.97 -5.53
CA VAL A 254 -9.42 3.78 -4.77
C VAL A 254 -8.81 2.96 -3.63
N GLN A 255 -9.62 2.12 -2.98
CA GLN A 255 -9.16 1.27 -1.89
C GLN A 255 -8.20 0.17 -2.37
N GLY A 256 -8.48 -0.46 -3.52
CA GLY A 256 -7.58 -1.40 -4.15
C GLY A 256 -6.24 -0.75 -4.51
N ILE A 257 -6.26 0.46 -5.08
CA ILE A 257 -5.06 1.25 -5.37
C ILE A 257 -4.29 1.55 -4.08
N ALA A 258 -4.96 2.03 -3.04
CA ALA A 258 -4.34 2.37 -1.75
C ALA A 258 -3.68 1.15 -1.09
N LEU A 259 -4.35 -0.01 -1.11
CA LEU A 259 -3.82 -1.27 -0.60
C LEU A 259 -2.62 -1.76 -1.43
N GLY A 260 -2.67 -1.55 -2.75
CA GLY A 260 -1.59 -1.89 -3.67
C GLY A 260 -0.34 -1.07 -3.35
N LEU A 261 -0.47 0.25 -3.22
CA LEU A 261 0.62 1.16 -2.84
C LEU A 261 1.19 0.81 -1.46
N TYR A 262 0.31 0.47 -0.51
CA TYR A 262 0.71 0.04 0.82
C TYR A 262 1.55 -1.24 0.77
N THR A 263 1.08 -2.25 0.04
CA THR A 263 1.77 -3.55 -0.10
C THR A 263 3.11 -3.38 -0.82
N GLU A 264 3.11 -2.68 -1.95
CA GLU A 264 4.31 -2.42 -2.74
C GLU A 264 5.35 -1.63 -1.93
N GLY A 265 4.90 -0.61 -1.20
CA GLY A 265 5.75 0.20 -0.36
C GLY A 265 6.38 -0.57 0.79
N ILE A 266 5.61 -1.41 1.50
CA ILE A 266 6.18 -2.26 2.56
C ILE A 266 7.18 -3.26 2.00
N CYS A 267 6.92 -3.86 0.84
CA CYS A 267 7.87 -4.79 0.24
C CYS A 267 9.20 -4.10 -0.10
N ARG A 268 9.16 -2.81 -0.48
CA ARG A 268 10.33 -2.04 -0.88
C ARG A 268 11.15 -1.48 0.27
N TRP A 269 10.47 -0.94 1.26
CA TRP A 269 11.11 -0.17 2.32
C TRP A 269 11.07 -0.90 3.66
N GLY A 270 10.33 -2.01 3.75
CA GLY A 270 10.04 -2.67 5.02
C GLY A 270 9.17 -1.80 5.93
N PHE A 271 8.96 -2.28 7.15
CA PHE A 271 8.52 -1.41 8.24
C PHE A 271 9.74 -0.64 8.74
N GLU A 272 10.09 0.44 8.05
CA GLU A 272 10.93 1.45 8.70
C GLU A 272 10.19 1.94 9.94
N SER A 273 10.84 1.81 11.10
CA SER A 273 10.28 2.29 12.35
C SER A 273 9.86 3.74 12.19
N PHE A 274 8.58 4.05 12.45
CA PHE A 274 8.06 5.43 12.52
C PHE A 274 8.91 6.33 13.43
N ILE A 275 9.65 5.67 14.32
CA ILE A 275 10.43 6.20 15.41
C ILE A 275 11.88 5.76 15.16
N VAL A 276 12.70 6.66 14.61
CA VAL A 276 14.14 6.43 14.52
C VAL A 276 14.81 7.07 15.73
N ARG A 277 15.66 6.33 16.43
CA ARG A 277 16.43 6.86 17.56
C ARG A 277 17.25 8.04 17.07
N SER A 278 17.01 9.22 17.62
CA SER A 278 17.88 10.35 17.38
C SER A 278 19.18 10.03 18.08
N LEU A 279 20.20 9.57 17.35
CA LEU A 279 21.57 9.60 17.84
C LEU A 279 21.89 11.08 18.06
N ARG A 280 21.63 11.56 19.27
CA ARG A 280 22.05 12.88 19.72
C ARG A 280 23.56 12.76 19.81
N HIS A 281 24.26 13.13 18.74
CA HIS A 281 25.70 13.39 18.79
C HIS A 281 25.91 14.58 19.72
N THR A 282 25.90 14.35 21.03
CA THR A 282 26.69 15.15 21.94
C THR A 282 28.12 14.63 21.84
N HIS A 283 28.83 15.04 20.78
CA HIS A 283 30.28 15.11 20.84
C HIS A 283 30.62 16.52 21.35
N PRO A 284 31.31 16.66 22.50
CA PRO A 284 31.78 17.96 22.97
C PRO A 284 32.92 18.55 22.12
N GLN A 285 33.36 17.89 21.05
CA GLN A 285 34.49 18.35 20.24
C GLN A 285 34.26 18.01 18.76
N GLY A 286 34.40 19.02 17.90
CA GLY A 286 34.04 18.99 16.49
C GLY A 286 34.97 18.15 15.63
N GLU A 287 34.68 16.86 15.53
CA GLU A 287 35.18 16.02 14.44
C GLU A 287 34.02 15.45 13.62
N ILE A 288 33.99 15.87 12.35
CA ILE A 288 33.08 15.35 11.32
C ILE A 288 33.68 14.05 10.80
N TRP A 289 33.26 12.91 11.34
CA TRP A 289 33.55 11.63 10.69
C TRP A 289 32.52 11.39 9.59
N SER A 290 32.98 11.41 8.33
CA SER A 290 32.15 11.02 7.18
C SER A 290 31.60 9.61 7.41
N THR A 291 30.29 9.45 7.22
CA THR A 291 29.49 8.26 7.54
C THR A 291 29.81 7.00 6.72
N LYS A 292 30.95 6.93 6.03
CA LYS A 292 31.33 5.80 5.17
C LYS A 292 31.89 4.56 5.90
N LYS A 293 32.02 4.55 7.23
CA LYS A 293 32.84 3.51 7.92
C LYS A 293 32.13 2.61 8.94
N PHE A 294 30.81 2.60 9.02
CA PHE A 294 30.10 1.72 9.99
C PHE A 294 29.55 0.41 9.42
N SER A 295 29.78 0.10 8.13
CA SER A 295 29.29 -1.14 7.51
C SER A 295 30.28 -2.32 7.50
N SER A 296 31.52 -2.18 8.01
CA SER A 296 32.55 -3.21 7.82
C SER A 296 32.92 -4.02 9.06
N LYS A 297 32.11 -4.00 10.12
CA LYS A 297 32.42 -4.74 11.36
C LYS A 297 31.20 -5.39 11.99
N PHE A 298 30.55 -6.26 11.23
CA PHE A 298 29.88 -7.45 11.77
C PHE A 298 29.94 -8.53 10.67
N ASN A 299 31.08 -9.22 10.62
CA ASN A 299 31.20 -10.57 10.08
C ASN A 299 30.91 -11.54 11.22
#